data_AF-A0A927NM93-F1
#
_entry.id   AF-A0A927NM93-F1
#
_cell.length_a   1.000
_cell.length_b   1.000
_cell.length_c   1.000
_cell.angle_alpha   90.00
_cell.angle_beta   90.00
_cell.angle_gamma   90.00
#
_symmetry.space_group_name_H-M   'P 1'
#
loop_
_entity.id
_entity.type
_entity.pdbx_description
1 polymer ?
#
loop_
_entity_poly.entity_id
_entity_poly.type
_entity_poly.pdbx_seq_one_letter_code
_entity_poly.pdbx_strand_id
1 'polypeptide(L)'
;MYYTKLTEVFAKNIMLRAGRRQLSVRNKDDILHAVDGAYLSMQPRTYKKVKVQNTATKKLNRTGVLDNLAQRFEDYFNAPALKTQADFDDWHKKTCDDFLVDINNALDLAGYQNVCYGKAQKIVNVTFKNLYLFDDVGANLEYFKFCHFILDSANMHWYNSVSKKKVTTPWSKLSDKSYMDIQKDIRQYLPTQTKYPANPFEAEFYVWSDYRF
;
A
#
# COMPACT_ATOMS: atom_id res chain seq x y z
N MET A 1 19.53 3.73 19.41
CA MET A 1 18.52 3.68 20.48
C MET A 1 17.41 4.76 20.34
N TYR A 2 17.26 5.41 19.18
CA TYR A 2 16.24 6.46 18.94
C TYR A 2 15.02 5.99 18.10
N TYR A 3 15.08 4.81 17.48
CA TYR A 3 14.09 4.33 16.51
C TYR A 3 12.79 3.84 17.15
N THR A 4 12.82 3.35 18.39
CA THR A 4 11.65 2.75 19.06
C THR A 4 10.59 3.74 19.54
N LYS A 5 10.95 5.02 19.74
CA LYS A 5 10.02 6.02 20.30
C LYS A 5 9.12 6.68 19.24
N LEU A 6 9.56 6.75 17.98
CA LEU A 6 8.78 7.38 16.91
C LEU A 6 7.61 6.50 16.45
N THR A 7 7.80 5.18 16.39
CA THR A 7 6.72 4.23 16.06
C THR A 7 5.64 4.22 17.14
N GLU A 8 5.99 4.25 18.43
CA GLU A 8 4.99 4.29 19.51
C GLU A 8 4.22 5.61 19.56
N VAL A 9 4.89 6.76 19.38
CA VAL A 9 4.22 8.08 19.43
C VAL A 9 3.38 8.32 18.18
N PHE A 10 3.84 7.88 17.00
CA PHE A 10 3.07 7.97 15.75
C PHE A 10 1.89 6.98 15.75
N ALA A 11 2.08 5.76 16.26
CA ALA A 11 1.00 4.80 16.46
C ALA A 11 -0.04 5.32 17.47
N LYS A 12 0.40 5.83 18.63
CA LYS A 12 -0.52 6.39 19.65
C LYS A 12 -1.31 7.61 19.16
N ASN A 13 -0.71 8.48 18.35
CA ASN A 13 -1.40 9.68 17.86
C ASN A 13 -2.40 9.39 16.72
N ILE A 14 -2.29 8.26 16.03
CA ILE A 14 -3.28 7.80 15.03
C ILE A 14 -4.38 6.92 15.69
N MET A 15 -4.11 6.31 16.86
CA MET A 15 -5.05 5.52 17.65
C MET A 15 -6.15 6.36 18.36
N LEU A 16 -6.82 7.24 17.64
CA LEU A 16 -8.16 7.67 18.02
C LEU A 16 -9.18 6.77 17.33
N ARG A 17 -9.55 5.66 17.99
CA ARG A 17 -10.88 5.04 17.83
C ARG A 17 -11.28 4.24 19.07
N ALA A 18 -12.29 4.76 19.74
CA ALA A 18 -13.03 4.09 20.79
C ALA A 18 -13.75 2.85 20.23
N GLY A 19 -13.51 1.67 20.81
CA GLY A 19 -14.31 0.46 20.55
C GLY A 19 -13.58 -0.89 20.57
N ARG A 20 -13.15 -1.35 21.75
CA ARG A 20 -12.99 -2.75 22.24
C ARG A 20 -12.89 -3.96 21.27
N ARG A 21 -12.11 -3.94 20.20
CA ARG A 21 -11.67 -5.18 19.50
C ARG A 21 -10.20 -5.06 19.14
N GLN A 22 -9.42 -6.07 19.52
CA GLN A 22 -8.04 -6.21 19.05
C GLN A 22 -8.08 -6.66 17.59
N LEU A 23 -7.40 -5.92 16.72
CA LEU A 23 -7.27 -6.21 15.30
C LEU A 23 -6.09 -7.15 15.08
N SER A 24 -6.23 -8.11 14.15
CA SER A 24 -5.18 -9.09 13.85
C SER A 24 -4.89 -9.21 12.36
N VAL A 25 -3.61 -9.34 12.01
CA VAL A 25 -3.17 -9.63 10.63
C VAL A 25 -3.49 -11.06 10.18
N ARG A 26 -4.09 -11.86 11.06
CA ARG A 26 -4.54 -13.25 10.81
C ARG A 26 -6.06 -13.37 10.65
N ASN A 27 -6.81 -12.29 10.90
CA ASN A 27 -8.26 -12.30 10.79
C ASN A 27 -8.69 -11.65 9.47
N LYS A 28 -9.37 -12.42 8.60
CA LYS A 28 -9.80 -11.93 7.29
C LYS A 28 -10.64 -10.64 7.34
N ASP A 29 -11.54 -10.51 8.31
CA ASP A 29 -12.40 -9.32 8.42
C ASP A 29 -11.60 -8.07 8.81
N ASP A 30 -10.60 -8.21 9.69
CA ASP A 30 -9.67 -7.13 10.02
C ASP A 30 -8.80 -6.76 8.81
N ILE A 31 -8.29 -7.77 8.09
CA ILE A 31 -7.52 -7.54 6.87
C ILE A 31 -8.36 -6.82 5.83
N LEU A 32 -9.62 -7.24 5.64
CA LEU A 32 -10.56 -6.58 4.74
C LEU A 32 -10.78 -5.12 5.15
N HIS A 33 -10.88 -4.83 6.45
CA HIS A 33 -10.95 -3.45 6.95
C HIS A 33 -9.73 -2.61 6.53
N ALA A 34 -8.52 -3.17 6.62
CA ALA A 34 -7.29 -2.51 6.18
C ALA A 34 -7.25 -2.30 4.66
N VAL A 35 -7.68 -3.29 3.87
CA VAL A 35 -7.81 -3.22 2.41
C VAL A 35 -8.82 -2.14 2.00
N ASP A 36 -9.97 -2.08 2.66
CA ASP A 36 -10.99 -1.07 2.41
C ASP A 36 -10.45 0.35 2.68
N GLY A 37 -9.73 0.54 3.80
CA GLY A 37 -9.06 1.79 4.12
C GLY A 37 -8.05 2.20 3.04
N ALA A 38 -7.24 1.25 2.55
CA ALA A 38 -6.28 1.48 1.48
C ALA A 38 -6.96 1.86 0.16
N TYR A 39 -8.05 1.17 -0.20
CA TYR A 39 -8.84 1.47 -1.39
C TYR A 39 -9.47 2.88 -1.32
N LEU A 40 -10.04 3.25 -0.16
CA LEU A 40 -10.60 4.59 0.07
C LEU A 40 -9.55 5.69 -0.04
N SER A 41 -8.32 5.45 0.42
CA SER A 41 -7.20 6.40 0.28
C SER A 41 -6.81 6.64 -1.20
N MET A 42 -7.15 5.69 -2.07
CA MET A 42 -6.89 5.77 -3.51
C MET A 42 -8.07 6.33 -4.30
N GLN A 43 -9.28 6.40 -3.74
CA GLN A 43 -10.50 6.75 -4.48
C GLN A 43 -10.31 8.07 -5.25
N PRO A 44 -10.30 8.00 -6.60
CA PRO A 44 -10.29 9.18 -7.44
C PRO A 44 -11.49 10.06 -7.09
N ARG A 45 -11.22 11.31 -6.74
CA ARG A 45 -12.25 12.37 -6.65
C ARG A 45 -13.08 12.46 -7.93
N THR A 46 -12.56 11.95 -9.05
CA THR A 46 -13.19 11.86 -10.37
C THR A 46 -14.36 10.87 -10.47
N TYR A 47 -14.42 9.79 -9.67
CA TYR A 47 -15.56 8.86 -9.71
C TYR A 47 -16.85 9.46 -9.10
N LYS A 48 -16.73 10.54 -8.33
CA LYS A 48 -17.88 11.28 -7.75
C LYS A 48 -18.73 12.01 -8.80
N LYS A 49 -18.23 12.23 -10.02
CA LYS A 49 -18.93 13.02 -11.06
C LYS A 49 -19.77 12.19 -12.04
N VAL A 50 -19.69 10.86 -12.01
CA VAL A 50 -20.64 10.04 -12.75
C VAL A 50 -21.92 9.97 -11.95
N LYS A 51 -22.92 10.77 -12.34
CA LYS A 51 -24.29 10.67 -11.82
C LYS A 51 -24.71 9.21 -11.98
N VAL A 52 -24.83 8.50 -10.86
CA VAL A 52 -25.35 7.14 -10.81
C VAL A 52 -26.81 7.22 -11.26
N GLN A 53 -27.06 7.03 -12.55
CA GLN A 53 -28.40 7.01 -13.14
C GLN A 53 -29.00 5.60 -13.23
N ASN A 54 -28.38 4.58 -12.64
CA ASN A 54 -28.99 3.25 -12.59
C ASN A 54 -28.71 2.56 -11.26
N THR A 55 -29.69 2.63 -10.37
CA THR A 55 -29.69 2.08 -9.01
C THR A 55 -29.84 0.56 -8.94
N ALA A 56 -29.89 -0.15 -10.07
CA ALA A 56 -30.07 -1.61 -10.10
C ALA A 56 -28.91 -2.42 -10.71
N THR A 57 -27.94 -1.82 -11.41
CA THR A 57 -26.94 -2.58 -12.21
C THR A 57 -25.46 -2.18 -12.07
N LYS A 58 -25.08 -1.23 -11.19
CA LYS A 58 -23.67 -0.78 -11.10
C LYS A 58 -23.16 -0.51 -9.67
N LYS A 59 -23.38 -1.43 -8.73
CA LYS A 59 -22.33 -1.63 -7.73
C LYS A 59 -21.22 -2.33 -8.50
N LEU A 60 -20.11 -1.64 -8.76
CA LEU A 60 -18.81 -2.30 -9.00
C LEU A 60 -18.78 -3.51 -8.05
N ASN A 61 -18.37 -4.71 -8.48
CA ASN A 61 -18.19 -5.83 -7.55
C ASN A 61 -16.97 -5.57 -6.65
N ARG A 62 -16.93 -4.39 -6.04
CA ARG A 62 -15.96 -3.86 -5.11
C ARG A 62 -15.81 -4.84 -3.96
N THR A 63 -16.92 -5.39 -3.47
CA THR A 63 -16.89 -6.40 -2.41
C THR A 63 -16.08 -7.62 -2.87
N GLY A 64 -16.36 -8.21 -4.03
CA GLY A 64 -15.57 -9.34 -4.53
C GLY A 64 -14.10 -9.00 -4.81
N VAL A 65 -13.81 -7.87 -5.44
CA VAL A 65 -12.42 -7.45 -5.74
C VAL A 65 -11.60 -7.21 -4.47
N LEU A 66 -12.19 -6.55 -3.46
CA LEU A 66 -11.50 -6.27 -2.19
C LEU A 66 -11.42 -7.52 -1.31
N ASP A 67 -12.44 -8.38 -1.32
CA ASP A 67 -12.41 -9.68 -0.62
C ASP A 67 -11.32 -10.59 -1.18
N ASN A 68 -11.14 -10.63 -2.51
CA ASN A 68 -10.05 -11.37 -3.16
C ASN A 68 -8.68 -10.84 -2.73
N LEU A 69 -8.52 -9.52 -2.65
CA LEU A 69 -7.27 -8.92 -2.17
C LEU A 69 -7.05 -9.24 -0.68
N ALA A 70 -8.09 -9.15 0.15
CA ALA A 70 -8.01 -9.50 1.56
C ALA A 70 -7.64 -10.98 1.76
N GLN A 71 -8.19 -11.89 0.94
CA GLN A 71 -7.81 -13.30 0.96
C GLN A 71 -6.31 -13.50 0.68
N ARG A 72 -5.74 -12.77 -0.28
CA ARG A 72 -4.29 -12.86 -0.59
C ARG A 72 -3.43 -12.41 0.56
N PHE A 73 -3.86 -11.37 1.29
CA PHE A 73 -3.18 -10.95 2.50
C PHE A 73 -3.36 -11.97 3.62
N GLU A 74 -4.54 -12.55 3.80
CA GLU A 74 -4.75 -13.64 4.77
C GLU A 74 -3.84 -14.83 4.48
N ASP A 75 -3.72 -15.25 3.21
CA ASP A 75 -2.83 -16.33 2.79
C ASP A 75 -1.36 -15.98 3.05
N TYR A 76 -0.95 -14.73 2.82
CA TYR A 76 0.39 -14.22 3.11
C TYR A 76 0.70 -14.24 4.62
N PHE A 77 -0.24 -13.69 5.41
CA PHE A 77 -0.51 -13.98 6.83
C PHE A 77 -0.14 -15.41 7.20
N ASN A 78 -0.94 -16.35 6.74
CA ASN A 78 -0.97 -17.73 7.21
C ASN A 78 0.16 -18.62 6.69
N ALA A 79 0.96 -18.14 5.73
CA ALA A 79 2.19 -18.77 5.29
C ALA A 79 3.40 -18.34 6.16
N PRO A 80 4.53 -19.08 6.14
CA PRO A 80 5.77 -18.60 6.73
C PRO A 80 6.24 -17.29 6.09
N ALA A 81 6.69 -16.34 6.92
CA ALA A 81 7.21 -15.06 6.42
C ALA A 81 8.33 -15.25 5.40
N LEU A 82 8.25 -14.52 4.28
CA LEU A 82 9.23 -14.55 3.20
C LEU A 82 10.62 -14.16 3.71
N LYS A 83 11.66 -14.79 3.16
CA LYS A 83 13.04 -14.67 3.69
C LYS A 83 13.96 -13.81 2.84
N THR A 84 13.57 -13.48 1.60
CA THR A 84 14.36 -12.63 0.72
C THR A 84 13.54 -11.50 0.10
N GLN A 85 14.23 -10.44 -0.34
CA GLN A 85 13.61 -9.35 -1.09
C GLN A 85 13.04 -9.83 -2.44
N ALA A 86 13.70 -10.80 -3.09
CA ALA A 86 13.24 -11.33 -4.36
C ALA A 86 11.89 -12.05 -4.22
N ASP A 87 11.73 -12.88 -3.18
CA ASP A 87 10.47 -13.58 -2.92
C ASP A 87 9.33 -12.57 -2.67
N PHE A 88 9.61 -11.49 -1.93
CA PHE A 88 8.62 -10.45 -1.69
C PHE A 88 8.31 -9.64 -2.96
N ASP A 89 9.31 -9.29 -3.76
CA ASP A 89 9.13 -8.59 -5.03
C ASP A 89 8.21 -9.41 -5.96
N ASP A 90 8.40 -10.73 -6.02
CA ASP A 90 7.58 -11.66 -6.80
C ASP A 90 6.15 -11.78 -6.26
N TRP A 91 5.99 -11.97 -4.93
CA TRP A 91 4.67 -12.01 -4.29
C TRP A 91 3.90 -10.70 -4.49
N HIS A 92 4.57 -9.56 -4.30
CA HIS A 92 3.97 -8.24 -4.46
C HIS A 92 3.56 -8.00 -5.91
N LYS A 93 4.42 -8.38 -6.88
CA LYS A 93 4.10 -8.26 -8.30
C LYS A 93 2.87 -9.09 -8.66
N LYS A 94 2.84 -10.38 -8.27
CA LYS A 94 1.71 -11.26 -8.52
C LYS A 94 0.42 -10.71 -7.89
N THR A 95 0.50 -10.23 -6.65
CA THR A 95 -0.65 -9.64 -5.95
C THR A 95 -1.16 -8.38 -6.64
N CYS A 96 -0.26 -7.50 -7.11
CA CYS A 96 -0.64 -6.31 -7.86
C CYS A 96 -1.25 -6.66 -9.21
N ASP A 97 -0.67 -7.59 -9.96
CA ASP A 97 -1.15 -8.01 -11.28
C ASP A 97 -2.54 -8.63 -11.17
N ASP A 98 -2.73 -9.54 -10.22
CA ASP A 98 -4.01 -10.20 -9.99
C ASP A 98 -5.09 -9.19 -9.55
N PHE A 99 -4.76 -8.27 -8.62
CA PHE A 99 -5.67 -7.18 -8.26
C PHE A 99 -5.99 -6.26 -9.43
N LEU A 100 -5.01 -5.99 -10.30
CA LEU A 100 -5.17 -5.14 -11.47
C LEU A 100 -6.14 -5.75 -12.48
N VAL A 101 -6.08 -7.07 -12.68
CA VAL A 101 -7.05 -7.81 -13.50
C VAL A 101 -8.45 -7.70 -12.89
N ASP A 102 -8.60 -8.00 -11.61
CA ASP A 102 -9.89 -7.99 -10.91
C ASP A 102 -10.55 -6.60 -10.95
N ILE A 103 -9.80 -5.54 -10.64
CA ILE A 103 -10.33 -4.18 -10.62
C ILE A 103 -10.65 -3.65 -12.03
N ASN A 104 -9.82 -3.95 -13.04
CA ASN A 104 -10.07 -3.48 -14.41
C ASN A 104 -11.27 -4.19 -15.03
N ASN A 105 -11.41 -5.50 -14.81
CA ASN A 105 -12.63 -6.22 -15.22
C ASN A 105 -13.88 -5.59 -14.61
N ALA A 106 -13.84 -5.23 -13.32
CA ALA A 106 -14.97 -4.57 -12.67
C ALA A 106 -15.23 -3.16 -13.23
N LEU A 107 -14.17 -2.39 -13.51
CA LEU A 107 -14.27 -1.03 -14.08
C LEU A 107 -14.83 -1.06 -15.51
N ASP A 108 -14.36 -1.99 -16.35
CA ASP A 108 -14.82 -2.16 -17.73
C ASP A 108 -16.31 -2.50 -17.77
N LEU A 109 -16.78 -3.44 -16.93
CA LEU A 109 -18.22 -3.76 -16.78
C LEU A 109 -19.04 -2.55 -16.34
N ALA A 110 -18.45 -1.66 -15.54
CA ALA A 110 -19.10 -0.46 -15.06
C ALA A 110 -18.92 0.75 -16.01
N GLY A 111 -18.21 0.60 -17.13
CA GLY A 111 -17.98 1.66 -18.13
C GLY A 111 -17.01 2.75 -17.66
N TYR A 112 -16.06 2.40 -16.80
CA TYR A 112 -15.00 3.30 -16.32
C TYR A 112 -13.67 2.98 -16.99
N GLN A 113 -12.77 3.97 -17.03
CA GLN A 113 -11.40 3.77 -17.51
C GLN A 113 -10.59 2.88 -16.56
N ASN A 114 -9.86 1.94 -17.16
CA ASN A 114 -8.90 1.08 -16.48
C ASN A 114 -7.78 1.85 -15.76
N VAL A 115 -7.30 1.25 -14.68
CA VAL A 115 -6.20 1.73 -13.86
C VAL A 115 -4.90 1.04 -14.24
N CYS A 116 -3.77 1.66 -13.88
CA CYS A 116 -2.42 1.12 -14.12
C CYS A 116 -1.82 0.51 -12.85
N TYR A 117 -0.71 -0.20 -13.00
CA TYR A 117 0.03 -0.85 -11.92
C TYR A 117 0.37 0.10 -10.76
N GLY A 118 0.70 1.35 -11.07
CA GLY A 118 0.94 2.40 -10.08
C GLY A 118 -0.19 2.62 -9.05
N LYS A 119 -1.43 2.31 -9.41
CA LYS A 119 -2.58 2.31 -8.49
C LYS A 119 -2.66 1.02 -7.67
N ALA A 120 -2.45 -0.13 -8.30
CA ALA A 120 -2.42 -1.43 -7.62
C ALA A 120 -1.35 -1.44 -6.51
N GLN A 121 -0.10 -1.04 -6.81
CA GLN A 121 0.96 -0.99 -5.81
C GLN A 121 0.61 -0.07 -4.64
N LYS A 122 -0.10 1.05 -4.88
CA LYS A 122 -0.46 1.96 -3.80
C LYS A 122 -1.42 1.29 -2.83
N ILE A 123 -2.45 0.61 -3.34
CA ILE A 123 -3.41 -0.11 -2.51
C ILE A 123 -2.72 -1.23 -1.73
N VAL A 124 -1.88 -2.04 -2.38
CA VAL A 124 -1.16 -3.13 -1.71
C VAL A 124 -0.24 -2.59 -0.61
N ASN A 125 0.56 -1.57 -0.89
CA ASN A 125 1.52 -1.04 0.10
C ASN A 125 0.84 -0.24 1.23
N VAL A 126 -0.25 0.48 0.94
CA VAL A 126 -1.05 1.14 2.00
C VAL A 126 -1.80 0.09 2.83
N THR A 127 -2.18 -1.05 2.27
CA THR A 127 -2.75 -2.16 3.05
C THR A 127 -1.74 -2.66 4.07
N PHE A 128 -0.48 -2.92 3.67
CA PHE A 128 0.58 -3.25 4.63
C PHE A 128 0.75 -2.16 5.70
N LYS A 129 0.72 -0.88 5.32
CA LYS A 129 0.82 0.23 6.28
C LYS A 129 -0.32 0.21 7.30
N ASN A 130 -1.55 -0.06 6.87
CA ASN A 130 -2.70 -0.17 7.76
C ASN A 130 -2.58 -1.40 8.68
N LEU A 131 -2.16 -2.55 8.14
CA LEU A 131 -1.94 -3.79 8.89
C LEU A 131 -0.82 -3.65 9.92
N TYR A 132 0.21 -2.84 9.62
CA TYR A 132 1.29 -2.52 10.55
C TYR A 132 0.82 -1.75 11.81
N LEU A 133 -0.42 -1.27 11.81
CA LEU A 133 -1.04 -0.60 12.97
C LEU A 133 -1.90 -1.54 13.82
N PHE A 134 -1.98 -2.83 13.48
CA PHE A 134 -2.79 -3.80 14.22
C PHE A 134 -2.10 -4.24 15.52
N ASP A 135 -2.91 -4.74 16.46
CA ASP A 135 -2.47 -5.03 17.83
C ASP A 135 -1.44 -6.16 17.90
N ASP A 136 -1.48 -7.10 16.97
CA ASP A 136 -0.58 -8.25 16.90
C ASP A 136 0.68 -8.01 16.05
N VAL A 137 0.93 -6.78 15.58
CA VAL A 137 2.07 -6.47 14.71
C VAL A 137 3.42 -6.82 15.35
N GLY A 138 3.55 -6.67 16.67
CA GLY A 138 4.80 -6.96 17.40
C GLY A 138 5.25 -8.41 17.24
N ALA A 139 4.32 -9.36 17.12
CA ALA A 139 4.60 -10.77 16.86
C ALA A 139 4.80 -11.09 15.37
N ASN A 140 4.47 -10.16 14.47
CA ASN A 140 4.45 -10.35 13.03
C ASN A 140 5.41 -9.41 12.27
N LEU A 141 6.38 -8.76 12.96
CA LEU A 141 7.31 -7.81 12.34
C LEU A 141 8.10 -8.37 11.15
N GLU A 142 8.40 -9.68 11.16
CA GLU A 142 9.14 -10.34 10.08
C GLU A 142 8.41 -10.27 8.71
N TYR A 143 7.07 -10.18 8.70
CA TYR A 143 6.27 -10.09 7.48
C TYR A 143 6.38 -8.73 6.78
N PHE A 144 6.89 -7.72 7.47
CA PHE A 144 7.02 -6.35 6.95
C PHE A 144 8.44 -6.01 6.48
N LYS A 145 9.41 -6.90 6.74
CA LYS A 145 10.84 -6.66 6.52
C LYS A 145 11.18 -6.29 5.08
N PHE A 146 10.50 -6.88 4.11
CA PHE A 146 10.77 -6.68 2.69
C PHE A 146 9.74 -5.78 1.99
N CYS A 147 8.81 -5.19 2.75
CA CYS A 147 7.80 -4.30 2.22
C CYS A 147 8.41 -3.12 1.46
N HIS A 148 7.72 -2.74 0.39
CA HIS A 148 8.17 -1.67 -0.49
C HIS A 148 7.92 -0.29 0.10
N PHE A 149 8.65 0.70 -0.42
CA PHE A 149 8.36 2.10 -0.17
C PHE A 149 7.07 2.48 -0.91
N ILE A 150 6.08 3.08 -0.23
CA ILE A 150 4.81 3.45 -0.87
C ILE A 150 5.05 4.59 -1.86
N LEU A 151 4.71 4.41 -3.14
CA LEU A 151 4.77 5.52 -4.10
C LEU A 151 3.41 6.21 -4.20
N ASP A 152 3.39 7.50 -3.85
CA ASP A 152 2.26 8.40 -4.06
C ASP A 152 2.76 9.80 -4.43
N SER A 153 1.87 10.80 -4.46
CA SER A 153 2.28 12.15 -4.87
C SER A 153 3.39 12.73 -3.98
N ALA A 154 3.24 12.64 -2.65
CA ALA A 154 4.21 13.20 -1.70
C ALA A 154 5.56 12.46 -1.79
N ASN A 155 5.48 11.13 -1.79
CA ASN A 155 6.65 10.27 -1.85
C ASN A 155 7.37 10.36 -3.21
N MET A 156 6.65 10.60 -4.31
CA MET A 156 7.28 10.90 -5.60
C MET A 156 7.96 12.27 -5.63
N HIS A 157 7.41 13.28 -4.95
CA HIS A 157 8.09 14.57 -4.82
C HIS A 157 9.41 14.43 -4.07
N TRP A 158 9.42 13.68 -2.97
CA TRP A 158 10.65 13.35 -2.25
C TRP A 158 11.62 12.54 -3.13
N TYR A 159 11.16 11.47 -3.76
CA TYR A 159 12.02 10.66 -4.62
C TYR A 159 12.65 11.50 -5.73
N ASN A 160 11.85 12.37 -6.37
CA ASN A 160 12.34 13.30 -7.38
C ASN A 160 13.21 14.42 -6.81
N SER A 161 13.25 14.70 -5.51
CA SER A 161 14.20 15.68 -4.96
C SER A 161 15.58 15.05 -4.71
N VAL A 162 15.62 13.77 -4.35
CA VAL A 162 16.87 13.05 -4.01
C VAL A 162 17.46 12.26 -5.19
N SER A 163 16.63 11.81 -6.13
CA SER A 163 17.08 11.00 -7.26
C SER A 163 17.72 11.85 -8.37
N LYS A 164 18.76 11.29 -8.99
CA LYS A 164 19.37 11.85 -10.21
C LYS A 164 18.46 11.66 -11.43
N LYS A 165 17.58 10.66 -11.41
CA LYS A 165 16.64 10.35 -12.50
C LYS A 165 15.25 10.86 -12.14
N LYS A 166 14.85 11.99 -12.72
CA LYS A 166 13.51 12.54 -12.49
C LYS A 166 12.47 11.70 -13.22
N VAL A 167 11.44 11.29 -12.49
CA VAL A 167 10.29 10.57 -13.04
C VAL A 167 9.17 11.57 -13.28
N THR A 168 8.82 11.76 -14.55
CA THR A 168 7.75 12.66 -14.99
C THR A 168 6.40 11.96 -15.08
N THR A 169 6.40 10.63 -15.25
CA THR A 169 5.18 9.81 -15.24
C THR A 169 4.51 9.90 -13.86
N PRO A 170 3.22 10.27 -13.78
CA PRO A 170 2.49 10.27 -12.52
C PRO A 170 2.53 8.88 -11.87
N TRP A 171 2.69 8.80 -10.55
CA TRP A 171 2.78 7.51 -9.82
C TRP A 171 1.63 6.57 -10.18
N SER A 172 0.43 7.11 -10.39
CA SER A 172 -0.79 6.35 -10.69
C SER A 172 -0.81 5.73 -12.09
N LYS A 173 0.11 6.12 -12.96
CA LYS A 173 0.29 5.64 -14.34
C LYS A 173 1.58 4.84 -14.54
N LEU A 174 2.32 4.53 -13.47
CA LEU A 174 3.52 3.70 -13.58
C LEU A 174 3.18 2.30 -14.08
N SER A 175 4.07 1.74 -14.91
CA SER A 175 4.16 0.30 -15.18
C SER A 175 4.85 -0.42 -14.02
N ASP A 176 4.76 -1.75 -14.01
CA ASP A 176 5.50 -2.60 -13.06
C ASP A 176 7.02 -2.37 -13.15
N LYS A 177 7.56 -2.28 -14.38
CA LYS A 177 8.98 -2.04 -14.62
C LYS A 177 9.43 -0.70 -14.03
N SER A 178 8.74 0.39 -14.37
CA SER A 178 9.10 1.72 -13.85
C SER A 178 8.94 1.80 -12.34
N TYR A 179 7.93 1.14 -11.78
CA TYR A 179 7.76 1.03 -10.34
C TYR A 179 8.95 0.31 -9.69
N MET A 180 9.35 -0.85 -10.21
CA MET A 180 10.46 -1.64 -9.65
C MET A 180 11.81 -0.95 -9.80
N ASP A 181 12.04 -0.22 -10.89
CA ASP A 181 13.25 0.59 -11.08
C ASP A 181 13.35 1.65 -9.96
N ILE A 182 12.24 2.32 -9.63
CA ILE A 182 12.19 3.28 -8.50
C ILE A 182 12.45 2.57 -7.17
N GLN A 183 11.84 1.41 -6.92
CA GLN A 183 12.07 0.65 -5.68
C GLN A 183 13.54 0.27 -5.50
N LYS A 184 14.21 -0.17 -6.57
CA LYS A 184 15.64 -0.49 -6.57
C LYS A 184 16.49 0.73 -6.28
N ASP A 185 16.20 1.86 -6.95
CA ASP A 185 16.91 3.12 -6.72
C ASP A 185 16.76 3.59 -5.25
N ILE A 186 15.56 3.48 -4.67
CA ILE A 186 15.30 3.81 -3.26
C ILE A 186 16.09 2.89 -2.31
N ARG A 187 16.08 1.57 -2.54
CA ARG A 187 16.83 0.60 -1.72
C ARG A 187 18.34 0.83 -1.74
N GLN A 188 18.87 1.32 -2.87
CA GLN A 188 20.28 1.70 -2.98
C GLN A 188 20.58 3.03 -2.29
N TYR A 189 19.64 3.97 -2.35
CA TYR A 189 19.80 5.30 -1.77
C TYR A 189 19.75 5.28 -0.23
N LEU A 190 18.75 4.64 0.38
CA LEU A 190 18.50 4.73 1.83
C LEU A 190 19.69 4.35 2.72
N PRO A 191 20.46 3.26 2.47
CA PRO A 191 21.63 2.91 3.28
C PRO A 191 22.76 3.96 3.26
N THR A 192 22.78 4.84 2.27
CA THR A 192 23.77 5.93 2.16
C THR A 192 23.40 7.17 2.97
N GLN A 193 22.21 7.17 3.59
CA GLN A 193 21.66 8.31 4.31
C GLN A 193 21.61 8.03 5.81
N THR A 194 21.83 9.06 6.63
CA THR A 194 21.70 8.98 8.09
C THR A 194 20.33 9.45 8.59
N LYS A 195 19.58 10.18 7.74
CA LYS A 195 18.30 10.80 8.10
C LYS A 195 17.14 9.81 8.19
N TYR A 196 17.16 8.75 7.38
CA TYR A 196 16.07 7.79 7.26
C TYR A 196 16.54 6.38 7.62
N PRO A 197 15.67 5.49 8.11
CA PRO A 197 15.94 4.06 8.17
C PRO A 197 16.41 3.49 6.83
N ALA A 198 17.27 2.48 6.88
CA ALA A 198 17.69 1.76 5.67
C ALA A 198 16.57 0.91 5.06
N ASN A 199 15.60 0.49 5.88
CA ASN A 199 14.44 -0.26 5.43
C ASN A 199 13.47 0.66 4.65
N PRO A 200 13.10 0.34 3.39
CA PRO A 200 12.22 1.21 2.61
C PRO A 200 10.83 1.41 3.20
N PHE A 201 10.22 0.38 3.76
CA PHE A 201 8.89 0.49 4.36
C PHE A 201 8.90 1.42 5.59
N GLU A 202 9.90 1.26 6.47
CA GLU A 202 10.06 2.13 7.64
C GLU A 202 10.40 3.57 7.24
N ALA A 203 11.27 3.75 6.24
CA ALA A 203 11.68 5.07 5.76
C ALA A 203 10.51 5.92 5.27
N GLU A 204 9.47 5.29 4.72
CA GLU A 204 8.27 5.97 4.25
C GLU A 204 7.59 6.81 5.33
N PHE A 205 7.51 6.31 6.57
CA PHE A 205 6.89 7.04 7.69
C PHE A 205 7.63 8.35 7.99
N TYR A 206 8.95 8.37 7.84
CA TYR A 206 9.78 9.54 8.07
C TYR A 206 9.68 10.54 6.92
N VAL A 207 9.81 10.05 5.68
CA VAL A 207 9.67 10.88 4.48
C VAL A 207 8.31 11.56 4.44
N TRP A 208 7.25 10.83 4.78
CA TRP A 208 5.90 11.38 4.85
C TRP A 208 5.78 12.47 5.91
N SER A 209 6.42 12.30 7.08
CA SER A 209 6.43 13.31 8.15
C SER A 209 7.18 14.60 7.78
N ASP A 210 8.17 14.51 6.88
CA ASP A 210 8.91 15.67 6.37
C ASP A 210 8.15 16.45 5.29
N TYR A 211 7.17 15.80 4.64
CA TYR A 211 6.37 16.42 3.61
C TYR A 211 5.34 17.37 4.25
N ARG A 212 5.69 18.65 4.33
CA ARG A 212 4.78 19.71 4.79
C ARG A 212 3.72 20.00 3.72
N PHE A 213 2.46 19.91 4.11
CA PHE A 213 1.29 20.27 3.30
C PHE A 213 1.19 21.79 3.06
#